data_AF-A0AAD3DFT2-F1
#
_entry.id   AF-A0AAD3DFT2-F1
#
_cell.length_a   1.000
_cell.length_b   1.000
_cell.length_c   1.000
_cell.angle_alpha   90.00
_cell.angle_beta   90.00
_cell.angle_gamma   90.00
#
_symmetry.space_group_name_H-M   'P 1'
#
loop_
_entity.id
_entity.type
_entity.pdbx_description
1 polymer ?
#
loop_
_entity_poly.entity_id
_entity_poly.type
_entity_poly.pdbx_seq_one_letter_code
_entity_poly.pdbx_strand_id
1 'polypeptide(L)'
;METCRTDSPVADELLIEPATCIAHERSSNQRAQPPAALARRPLCDRIQNTSWVVARTFGFQAFNSRVPASGPCQQPSCAAQWVPATALLAGDHLEALLVRNFMPRILMEADGGGGDTAPSSGNSNAVSGEGEGCKGGQQMKEDATESQLQQRQEAAFARAVWELHSQIFLPYEGSAGWCRQVGLAARPAAVASELLGAQGGADPRVLHLLLSELALYFLIYSEAANLRHTPELTWFLFWAANNSPAMERLVREGLQPEQQMNNARERRLAMRNTLQSHLCAVQQHLGHDPTACRPEHNTEVAASLAAQLPSLILSLGLPTT
;
A
#
# COMPACT_ATOMS: atom_id res chain seq x y z
N MET A 1 49.42 51.59 35.52
CA MET A 1 49.81 52.01 34.16
C MET A 1 49.58 50.84 33.24
N GLU A 2 48.93 51.16 32.11
CA GLU A 2 48.81 50.37 30.88
C GLU A 2 47.82 49.20 30.85
N THR A 3 46.60 49.61 30.49
CA THR A 3 45.54 48.87 29.81
C THR A 3 45.96 48.45 28.40
N CYS A 4 45.71 47.20 27.99
CA CYS A 4 45.71 46.79 26.58
C CYS A 4 44.35 46.22 26.19
N ARG A 5 43.60 47.05 25.45
CA ARG A 5 42.53 46.71 24.50
C ARG A 5 43.17 46.16 23.21
N THR A 6 42.53 45.17 22.60
CA THR A 6 42.49 44.92 21.14
C THR A 6 41.24 44.04 20.91
N ASP A 7 40.11 44.64 20.51
CA ASP A 7 39.65 44.83 19.12
C ASP A 7 39.07 43.55 18.50
N SER A 8 37.73 43.49 18.54
CA SER A 8 36.90 42.57 17.76
C SER A 8 36.91 42.94 16.27
N PRO A 9 37.02 41.97 15.35
CA PRO A 9 36.61 42.21 13.98
C PRO A 9 35.09 42.06 13.84
N VAL A 10 34.49 43.12 13.30
CA VAL A 10 33.14 43.18 12.75
C VAL A 10 33.08 42.19 11.59
N ALA A 11 32.22 41.16 11.69
CA ALA A 11 31.91 40.28 10.57
C ALA A 11 30.82 40.94 9.73
N ASP A 12 31.15 41.24 8.47
CA ASP A 12 30.23 41.67 7.44
C ASP A 12 29.08 40.67 7.29
N GLU A 13 27.88 41.20 7.45
CA GLU A 13 26.59 40.53 7.30
C GLU A 13 26.35 40.28 5.80
N LEU A 14 26.88 39.17 5.29
CA LEU A 14 26.55 38.65 3.97
C LEU A 14 25.09 38.18 3.99
N LEU A 15 24.21 39.03 3.44
CA LEU A 15 22.85 38.70 3.02
C LEU A 15 22.88 37.50 2.06
N ILE A 16 22.68 36.30 2.60
CA ILE A 16 22.35 35.11 1.83
C ILE A 16 20.86 35.22 1.48
N GLU A 17 20.57 35.54 0.22
CA GLU A 17 19.21 35.44 -0.29
C GLU A 17 18.68 34.01 -0.08
N PRO A 18 17.45 33.83 0.44
CA PRO A 18 16.88 32.51 0.62
C PRO A 18 16.73 31.86 -0.76
N ALA A 19 17.44 30.75 -0.94
CA ALA A 19 17.32 29.88 -2.10
C ALA A 19 15.84 29.59 -2.35
N THR A 20 15.34 30.12 -3.46
CA THR A 20 14.05 29.73 -4.02
C THR A 20 14.10 28.23 -4.23
N CYS A 21 13.34 27.50 -3.41
CA CYS A 21 13.07 26.09 -3.61
C CYS A 21 12.52 25.92 -5.02
N ILE A 22 13.38 25.47 -5.93
CA ILE A 22 13.00 24.97 -7.24
C ILE A 22 12.10 23.77 -6.97
N ALA A 23 10.80 24.03 -6.88
CA ALA A 23 9.77 23.02 -6.98
C ALA A 23 9.95 22.39 -8.35
N HIS A 24 10.66 21.26 -8.34
CA HIS A 24 10.89 20.42 -9.49
C HIS A 24 9.57 20.23 -10.25
N GLU A 25 9.49 20.84 -11.42
CA GLU A 25 8.67 20.41 -12.54
C GLU A 25 9.04 18.94 -12.87
N ARG A 26 8.50 18.00 -12.10
CA ARG A 26 8.45 16.56 -12.45
C ARG A 26 7.03 16.18 -12.84
N SER A 27 6.32 17.09 -13.50
CA SER A 27 4.93 16.87 -13.93
C SER A 27 4.79 16.32 -15.36
N SER A 28 5.87 16.06 -16.12
CA SER A 28 5.72 15.85 -17.57
C SER A 28 6.46 14.66 -18.19
N ASN A 29 7.21 13.85 -17.43
CA ASN A 29 7.74 12.58 -17.94
C ASN A 29 6.93 11.37 -17.43
N GLN A 30 5.63 11.39 -17.66
CA GLN A 30 4.84 10.15 -17.73
C GLN A 30 5.29 9.43 -19.00
N ARG A 31 6.37 8.64 -18.93
CA ARG A 31 6.61 7.60 -19.93
C ARG A 31 5.30 6.82 -20.08
N ALA A 32 4.78 6.76 -21.31
CA ALA A 32 3.59 5.99 -21.62
C ALA A 32 3.72 4.61 -20.98
N GLN A 33 2.90 4.36 -19.95
CA GLN A 33 2.93 3.06 -19.29
C GLN A 33 2.46 2.01 -20.31
N PRO A 34 3.08 0.82 -20.33
CA PRO A 34 2.62 -0.23 -21.23
C PRO A 34 1.14 -0.54 -20.93
N PRO A 35 0.31 -0.84 -21.95
CA PRO A 35 -1.13 -1.06 -21.78
C PRO A 35 -1.45 -2.16 -20.76
N ALA A 36 -0.59 -3.17 -20.63
CA ALA A 36 -0.71 -4.21 -19.61
C ALA A 36 -0.57 -3.69 -18.16
N ALA A 37 0.20 -2.62 -17.93
CA ALA A 37 0.30 -1.99 -16.63
C ALA A 37 -0.96 -1.16 -16.30
N LEU A 38 -1.55 -0.50 -17.30
CA LEU A 38 -2.80 0.23 -17.14
C LEU A 38 -3.96 -0.69 -16.76
N ALA A 39 -4.09 -1.84 -17.43
CA ALA A 39 -5.14 -2.82 -17.14
C ALA A 39 -5.07 -3.39 -15.70
N ARG A 40 -3.87 -3.44 -15.10
CA ARG A 40 -3.67 -3.97 -13.74
C ARG A 40 -3.92 -2.95 -12.63
N ARG A 41 -4.07 -1.65 -12.97
CA ARG A 41 -4.25 -0.58 -11.96
C ARG A 41 -5.42 -0.82 -11.01
N PRO A 42 -6.62 -1.24 -11.46
CA PRO A 42 -7.74 -1.47 -10.55
C PRO A 42 -7.43 -2.54 -9.49
N LEU A 43 -6.66 -3.56 -9.84
CA LEU A 43 -6.24 -4.62 -8.92
C LEU A 43 -5.21 -4.12 -7.90
N CYS A 44 -4.25 -3.32 -8.36
CA CYS A 44 -3.27 -2.67 -7.48
C CYS A 44 -3.96 -1.73 -6.50
N ASP A 45 -4.92 -0.93 -6.97
CA ASP A 45 -5.73 -0.05 -6.13
C ASP A 45 -6.54 -0.85 -5.09
N ARG A 46 -7.11 -2.00 -5.46
CA ARG A 46 -7.81 -2.89 -4.52
C ARG A 46 -6.89 -3.41 -3.41
N ILE A 47 -5.68 -3.88 -3.75
CA ILE A 47 -4.68 -4.33 -2.76
C ILE A 47 -4.31 -3.20 -1.82
N GLN A 48 -4.01 -2.03 -2.39
CA GLN A 48 -3.57 -0.87 -1.65
C GLN A 48 -4.70 -0.35 -0.74
N ASN A 49 -5.93 -0.23 -1.23
CA ASN A 49 -7.08 0.18 -0.42
C ASN A 49 -7.35 -0.79 0.73
N THR A 50 -7.32 -2.10 0.48
CA THR A 50 -7.49 -3.11 1.54
C THR A 50 -6.40 -2.99 2.59
N SER A 51 -5.14 -2.95 2.16
CA SER A 51 -3.98 -2.86 3.07
C SER A 51 -4.04 -1.61 3.94
N TRP A 52 -4.46 -0.48 3.35
CA TRP A 52 -4.62 0.78 4.08
C TRP A 52 -5.75 0.72 5.10
N VAL A 53 -6.93 0.24 4.72
CA VAL A 53 -8.07 0.15 5.65
C VAL A 53 -7.74 -0.79 6.81
N VAL A 54 -7.14 -1.95 6.56
CA VAL A 54 -6.68 -2.86 7.62
C VAL A 54 -5.64 -2.17 8.51
N ALA A 55 -4.65 -1.48 7.93
CA ALA A 55 -3.65 -0.75 8.70
C ALA A 55 -4.27 0.31 9.63
N ARG A 56 -5.24 1.08 9.13
CA ARG A 56 -5.94 2.11 9.91
C ARG A 56 -6.81 1.51 11.01
N THR A 57 -7.49 0.40 10.74
CA THR A 57 -8.33 -0.31 11.70
C THR A 57 -7.53 -0.82 12.90
N PHE A 58 -6.29 -1.26 12.69
CA PHE A 58 -5.42 -1.81 13.75
C PHE A 58 -4.32 -0.84 14.21
N GLY A 59 -4.36 0.42 13.79
CA GLY A 59 -3.44 1.46 14.26
C GLY A 59 -1.99 1.31 13.76
N PHE A 60 -1.76 0.59 12.67
CA PHE A 60 -0.42 0.51 12.07
C PHE A 60 0.03 1.86 11.52
N GLN A 61 1.32 2.14 11.65
CA GLN A 61 1.92 3.38 11.16
C GLN A 61 1.87 3.43 9.62
N ALA A 62 1.53 4.61 9.10
CA ALA A 62 1.56 4.90 7.66
C ALA A 62 2.91 5.48 7.21
N PHE A 63 3.63 6.15 8.11
CA PHE A 63 4.92 6.82 7.85
C PHE A 63 5.88 6.66 9.03
N ASN A 64 7.14 6.33 8.75
CA ASN A 64 8.22 6.20 9.75
C ASN A 64 9.27 7.29 9.51
N SER A 65 9.82 7.89 10.56
CA SER A 65 10.97 8.79 10.41
C SER A 65 12.24 7.95 10.41
N ARG A 66 13.09 8.12 9.39
CA ARG A 66 14.51 7.81 9.55
C ARG A 66 15.25 9.07 9.90
N VAL A 67 15.78 9.08 11.12
CA VAL A 67 16.93 9.91 11.46
C VAL A 67 18.13 9.28 10.74
N PRO A 68 18.84 9.99 9.84
CA PRO A 68 20.05 9.44 9.25
C PRO A 68 21.01 9.09 10.39
N ALA A 69 21.44 7.82 10.46
CA ALA A 69 22.44 7.40 11.42
C ALA A 69 23.65 8.33 11.27
N SER A 70 24.18 8.79 12.40
CA SER A 70 25.31 9.70 12.54
C SER A 70 26.57 9.14 11.90
N GLY A 71 26.61 9.13 10.57
CA GLY A 71 27.79 8.88 9.76
C GLY A 71 28.63 10.15 9.69
N PRO A 72 29.96 10.03 9.53
CA PRO A 72 30.88 11.17 9.50
C PRO A 72 30.70 12.11 8.28
N CYS A 73 29.82 11.78 7.33
CA CYS A 73 29.38 12.72 6.30
C CYS A 73 28.24 13.59 6.81
N GLN A 74 28.58 14.52 7.72
CA GLN A 74 27.71 15.63 8.11
C GLN A 74 27.57 16.61 6.93
N GLN A 75 26.65 16.31 5.99
CA GLN A 75 26.06 17.39 5.24
C GLN A 75 24.93 18.00 6.10
N PRO A 76 25.01 19.29 6.49
CA PRO A 76 24.02 19.93 7.36
C PRO A 76 22.61 20.04 6.74
N SER A 77 22.40 19.56 5.52
CA SER A 77 21.13 19.63 4.79
C SER A 77 20.37 18.30 4.71
N CYS A 78 20.86 17.21 5.31
CA CYS A 78 20.18 15.92 5.20
C CYS A 78 19.01 15.83 6.20
N ALA A 79 17.91 16.53 5.90
CA ALA A 79 16.67 16.50 6.66
C ALA A 79 16.18 15.07 6.90
N ALA A 80 15.56 14.83 8.06
CA ALA A 80 15.00 13.53 8.43
C ALA A 80 14.19 12.92 7.27
N GLN A 81 14.60 11.74 6.80
CA GLN A 81 13.98 11.10 5.65
C GLN A 81 12.85 10.22 6.16
N TRP A 82 11.60 10.62 5.93
CA TRP A 82 10.47 9.76 6.25
C TRP A 82 10.36 8.64 5.20
N VAL A 83 10.38 7.40 5.66
CA VAL A 83 10.31 6.19 4.82
C VAL A 83 8.87 5.67 4.85
N PRO A 84 8.32 5.16 3.73
CA PRO A 84 7.01 4.48 3.75
C PRO A 84 6.98 3.47 4.90
N ALA A 85 5.99 3.59 5.78
CA ALA A 85 5.86 2.66 6.89
C ALA A 85 5.17 1.37 6.44
N THR A 86 4.90 0.55 7.43
CA THR A 86 4.33 -0.78 7.36
C THR A 86 3.09 -0.87 6.47
N ALA A 87 2.20 0.13 6.48
CA ALA A 87 0.99 0.11 5.64
C ALA A 87 1.30 0.10 4.12
N LEU A 88 2.22 0.95 3.67
CA LEU A 88 2.60 1.02 2.26
C LEU A 88 3.51 -0.14 1.87
N LEU A 89 4.40 -0.54 2.78
CA LEU A 89 5.28 -1.68 2.56
C LEU A 89 4.49 -2.99 2.38
N ALA A 90 3.48 -3.23 3.23
CA ALA A 90 2.61 -4.40 3.11
C ALA A 90 1.84 -4.39 1.79
N GLY A 91 1.28 -3.24 1.38
CA GLY A 91 0.59 -3.10 0.11
C GLY A 91 1.50 -3.34 -1.11
N ASP A 92 2.69 -2.74 -1.13
CA ASP A 92 3.68 -2.93 -2.20
C ASP A 92 4.17 -4.39 -2.27
N HIS A 93 4.32 -5.05 -1.11
CA HIS A 93 4.73 -6.45 -1.06
C HIS A 93 3.64 -7.38 -1.60
N LEU A 94 2.39 -7.14 -1.22
CA LEU A 94 1.24 -7.88 -1.75
C LEU A 94 1.07 -7.66 -3.26
N GLU A 95 1.23 -6.44 -3.75
CA GLU A 95 1.21 -6.15 -5.19
C GLU A 95 2.31 -6.93 -5.92
N ALA A 96 3.53 -6.94 -5.38
CA ALA A 96 4.64 -7.69 -5.97
C ALA A 96 4.36 -9.20 -6.00
N LEU A 97 3.87 -9.79 -4.91
CA LEU A 97 3.53 -11.21 -4.87
C LEU A 97 2.36 -11.52 -5.82
N LEU A 98 1.22 -10.88 -5.64
CA LEU A 98 -0.01 -11.23 -6.35
C LEU A 98 0.05 -10.88 -7.84
N VAL A 99 0.32 -9.60 -8.15
CA VAL A 99 0.17 -9.07 -9.52
C VAL A 99 1.40 -9.37 -10.38
N ARG A 100 2.60 -9.41 -9.78
CA ARG A 100 3.85 -9.60 -10.52
C ARG A 100 4.37 -11.03 -10.51
N ASN A 101 4.02 -11.86 -9.53
CA ASN A 101 4.50 -13.24 -9.45
C ASN A 101 3.40 -14.29 -9.70
N PHE A 102 2.32 -14.30 -8.93
CA PHE A 102 1.29 -15.35 -9.03
C PHE A 102 0.40 -15.20 -10.26
N MET A 103 -0.15 -14.00 -10.51
CA MET A 103 -1.07 -13.76 -11.63
C MET A 103 -0.49 -14.13 -13.00
N PRO A 104 0.75 -13.76 -13.38
CA PRO A 104 1.30 -14.12 -14.69
C PRO A 104 1.37 -15.64 -14.90
N ARG A 105 1.70 -16.42 -13.86
CA ARG A 105 1.76 -17.88 -13.95
C ARG A 105 0.38 -18.47 -14.23
N ILE A 106 -0.63 -18.01 -13.49
CA ILE A 106 -2.02 -18.45 -13.65
C ILE A 106 -2.57 -18.10 -15.05
N LEU A 107 -2.22 -16.91 -15.57
CA LEU A 107 -2.64 -16.50 -16.91
C LEU A 107 -1.99 -17.37 -17.99
N MET A 108 -0.72 -17.76 -17.84
CA MET A 108 -0.02 -18.64 -18.77
C MET A 108 -0.58 -20.07 -18.77
N GLU A 109 -0.96 -20.60 -17.61
CA GLU A 109 -1.62 -21.92 -17.51
C GLU A 109 -2.94 -21.97 -18.30
N ALA A 110 -3.69 -20.88 -18.28
CA ALA A 110 -4.96 -20.79 -18.99
C ALA A 110 -4.80 -20.74 -20.53
N ASP A 111 -3.68 -20.23 -21.05
CA ASP A 111 -3.39 -20.22 -22.49
C ASP A 111 -2.72 -21.53 -22.96
N GLY A 112 -1.96 -22.20 -22.10
CA GLY A 112 -1.18 -23.40 -22.44
C GLY A 112 -1.94 -24.73 -22.38
N GLY A 113 -3.12 -24.77 -21.77
CA GLY A 113 -3.91 -26.00 -21.57
C GLY A 113 -4.69 -26.53 -22.78
N GLY A 114 -4.51 -25.95 -23.97
CA GLY A 114 -5.26 -26.31 -25.19
C GLY A 114 -4.68 -27.43 -26.05
N GLY A 115 -3.63 -28.13 -25.60
CA GLY A 115 -3.04 -29.24 -26.34
C GLY A 115 -3.66 -30.58 -25.99
N ASP A 116 -4.89 -30.85 -26.45
CA ASP A 116 -5.44 -32.22 -26.66
C ASP A 116 -6.91 -32.21 -27.19
N THR A 117 -7.29 -31.25 -28.03
CA THR A 117 -8.48 -31.41 -28.89
C THR A 117 -8.05 -31.84 -30.28
N ALA A 118 -8.29 -33.11 -30.58
CA ALA A 118 -8.07 -33.74 -31.88
C ALA A 118 -8.67 -32.91 -33.03
N PRO A 119 -8.01 -32.86 -34.21
CA PRO A 119 -8.52 -32.14 -35.35
C PRO A 119 -9.78 -32.83 -35.89
N SER A 120 -10.95 -32.25 -35.63
CA SER A 120 -12.17 -32.57 -36.38
C SER A 120 -12.03 -32.01 -37.79
N SER A 121 -11.70 -32.90 -38.72
CA SER A 121 -11.74 -32.67 -40.16
C SER A 121 -13.15 -32.31 -40.64
N GLY A 122 -13.23 -31.34 -41.55
CA GLY A 122 -14.41 -31.08 -42.39
C GLY A 122 -15.03 -29.71 -42.11
N ASN A 123 -15.39 -28.89 -43.08
CA ASN A 123 -15.40 -29.04 -44.52
C ASN A 123 -15.44 -27.61 -45.08
N SER A 124 -14.60 -27.33 -46.07
CA SER A 124 -14.55 -26.06 -46.78
C SER A 124 -15.80 -25.89 -47.66
N ASN A 125 -16.52 -24.77 -47.50
CA ASN A 125 -17.32 -24.22 -48.60
C ASN A 125 -17.18 -22.70 -48.62
N ALA A 126 -16.48 -22.23 -49.65
CA ALA A 126 -16.29 -20.83 -49.99
C ALA A 126 -17.56 -20.31 -50.69
N VAL A 127 -18.13 -19.24 -50.16
CA VAL A 127 -19.07 -18.37 -50.89
C VAL A 127 -18.53 -16.96 -50.80
N SER A 128 -18.04 -16.49 -51.94
CA SER A 128 -17.60 -15.11 -52.16
C SER A 128 -18.83 -14.22 -52.30
N GLY A 129 -19.01 -13.28 -51.38
CA GLY A 129 -20.01 -12.22 -51.47
C GLY A 129 -19.34 -10.88 -51.20
N GLU A 130 -19.05 -10.14 -52.26
CA GLU A 130 -18.63 -8.74 -52.18
C GLU A 130 -19.82 -7.90 -51.73
N GLY A 131 -19.73 -7.31 -50.54
CA GLY A 131 -20.76 -6.47 -49.96
C GLY A 131 -20.13 -5.25 -49.29
N GLU A 132 -20.26 -4.11 -49.96
CA GLU A 132 -19.83 -2.80 -49.52
C GLU A 132 -20.48 -2.38 -48.17
N GLY A 133 -19.65 -1.79 -47.30
CA GLY A 133 -20.05 -0.62 -46.53
C GLY A 133 -20.87 -0.83 -45.25
N CYS A 134 -20.26 -1.39 -44.20
CA CYS A 134 -20.79 -1.20 -42.84
C CYS A 134 -19.69 -0.89 -41.81
N LYS A 135 -19.36 0.40 -41.66
CA LYS A 135 -18.35 0.91 -40.71
C LYS A 135 -18.80 0.91 -39.23
N GLY A 136 -19.99 0.39 -38.90
CA GLY A 136 -20.51 0.34 -37.52
C GLY A 136 -20.13 -0.90 -36.70
N GLY A 137 -19.53 -1.93 -37.31
CA GLY A 137 -19.26 -3.21 -36.65
C GLY A 137 -17.93 -3.33 -35.90
N GLN A 138 -17.01 -2.37 -36.05
CA GLN A 138 -15.69 -2.46 -35.40
C GLN A 138 -15.71 -2.05 -33.93
N GLN A 139 -16.52 -1.06 -33.55
CA GLN A 139 -16.53 -0.54 -32.17
C GLN A 139 -17.16 -1.53 -31.17
N MET A 140 -18.23 -2.24 -31.54
CA MET A 140 -18.83 -3.27 -30.67
C MET A 140 -17.93 -4.50 -30.46
N LYS A 141 -16.97 -4.74 -31.35
CA LYS A 141 -16.06 -5.89 -31.23
C LYS A 141 -14.93 -5.61 -30.23
N GLU A 142 -14.49 -4.36 -30.12
CA GLU A 142 -13.42 -3.94 -29.20
C GLU A 142 -13.88 -3.98 -27.73
N ASP A 143 -15.08 -3.46 -27.43
CA ASP A 143 -15.64 -3.45 -26.07
C ASP A 143 -15.84 -4.86 -25.48
N ALA A 144 -16.26 -5.82 -26.32
CA ALA A 144 -16.44 -7.21 -25.90
C ALA A 144 -15.11 -7.87 -25.51
N THR A 145 -14.02 -7.57 -26.22
CA THR A 145 -12.68 -8.07 -25.90
C THR A 145 -12.12 -7.47 -24.60
N GLU A 146 -12.37 -6.19 -24.33
CA GLU A 146 -11.90 -5.55 -23.10
C GLU A 146 -12.60 -6.11 -21.86
N SER A 147 -13.92 -6.30 -21.93
CA SER A 147 -14.70 -6.90 -20.84
C SER A 147 -14.25 -8.34 -20.53
N GLN A 148 -14.02 -9.16 -21.56
CA GLN A 148 -13.50 -10.52 -21.39
C GLN A 148 -12.10 -10.54 -20.77
N LEU A 149 -11.21 -9.64 -21.21
CA LEU A 149 -9.86 -9.52 -20.65
C LEU A 149 -9.92 -9.13 -19.17
N GLN A 150 -10.78 -8.18 -18.81
CA GLN A 150 -10.97 -7.75 -17.43
C GLN A 150 -11.47 -8.90 -16.56
N GLN A 151 -12.51 -9.62 -16.99
CA GLN A 151 -13.04 -10.78 -16.27
C GLN A 151 -11.98 -11.87 -16.08
N ARG A 152 -11.17 -12.13 -17.12
CA ARG A 152 -10.05 -13.09 -17.05
C ARG A 152 -8.99 -12.64 -16.04
N GLN A 153 -8.66 -11.36 -16.01
CA GLN A 153 -7.72 -10.79 -15.04
C GLN A 153 -8.26 -10.88 -13.61
N GLU A 154 -9.54 -10.60 -13.40
CA GLU A 154 -10.18 -10.74 -12.08
C GLU A 154 -10.19 -12.19 -11.59
N ALA A 155 -10.51 -13.14 -12.46
CA ALA A 155 -10.45 -14.57 -12.12
C ALA A 155 -9.02 -15.02 -11.78
N ALA A 156 -8.03 -14.59 -12.56
CA ALA A 156 -6.62 -14.88 -12.28
C ALA A 156 -6.16 -14.24 -10.96
N PHE A 157 -6.63 -13.03 -10.67
CA PHE A 157 -6.33 -12.34 -9.41
C PHE A 157 -6.94 -13.06 -8.20
N ALA A 158 -8.21 -13.46 -8.28
CA ALA A 158 -8.86 -14.22 -7.21
C ALA A 158 -8.13 -15.55 -6.93
N ARG A 159 -7.73 -16.27 -7.98
CA ARG A 159 -6.93 -17.49 -7.84
C ARG A 159 -5.54 -17.22 -7.25
N ALA A 160 -4.88 -16.13 -7.64
CA ALA A 160 -3.60 -15.72 -7.06
C ALA A 160 -3.70 -15.43 -5.56
N VAL A 161 -4.76 -14.73 -5.14
CA VAL A 161 -5.03 -14.44 -3.72
C VAL A 161 -5.28 -15.73 -2.96
N TRP A 162 -6.14 -16.61 -3.48
CA TRP A 162 -6.43 -17.90 -2.86
C TRP A 162 -5.18 -18.76 -2.68
N GLU A 163 -4.34 -18.83 -3.71
CA GLU A 163 -3.12 -19.64 -3.69
C GLU A 163 -2.10 -19.10 -2.68
N LEU A 164 -1.82 -17.79 -2.68
CA LEU A 164 -0.92 -17.16 -1.71
C LEU A 164 -1.45 -17.33 -0.28
N HIS A 165 -2.74 -17.11 -0.09
CA HIS A 165 -3.40 -17.28 1.21
C HIS A 165 -3.26 -18.73 1.70
N SER A 166 -3.61 -19.71 0.87
CA SER A 166 -3.50 -21.13 1.21
C SER A 166 -2.06 -21.52 1.58
N GLN A 167 -1.05 -21.00 0.86
CA GLN A 167 0.36 -21.29 1.17
C GLN A 167 0.79 -20.74 2.55
N ILE A 168 0.32 -19.55 2.92
CA ILE A 168 0.67 -18.91 4.20
C ILE A 168 -0.13 -19.51 5.36
N PHE A 169 -1.42 -19.76 5.15
CA PHE A 169 -2.35 -20.10 6.23
C PHE A 169 -2.61 -21.60 6.39
N LEU A 170 -2.12 -22.47 5.50
CA LEU A 170 -2.20 -23.92 5.71
C LEU A 170 -1.57 -24.38 7.05
N PRO A 171 -0.38 -23.88 7.47
CA PRO A 171 0.17 -24.19 8.80
C PRO A 171 -0.60 -23.55 9.96
N TYR A 172 -1.44 -22.54 9.71
CA TYR A 172 -2.26 -21.86 10.72
C TYR A 172 -3.60 -22.57 10.92
N GLU A 173 -4.28 -22.99 9.84
CA GLU A 173 -5.67 -23.51 9.85
C GLU A 173 -5.78 -25.02 9.65
N GLY A 174 -4.76 -25.65 9.07
CA GLY A 174 -4.83 -27.04 8.61
C GLY A 174 -5.14 -28.05 9.73
N SER A 175 -5.36 -29.30 9.33
CA SER A 175 -5.65 -30.39 10.28
C SER A 175 -4.52 -30.63 11.29
N ALA A 176 -3.30 -30.22 10.98
CA ALA A 176 -2.15 -30.20 11.89
C ALA A 176 -1.69 -28.77 12.22
N GLY A 177 -2.48 -27.76 11.88
CA GLY A 177 -2.14 -26.35 12.00
C GLY A 177 -2.19 -25.83 13.44
N TRP A 178 -1.52 -24.70 13.65
CA TRP A 178 -1.34 -24.06 14.96
C TRP A 178 -2.67 -23.89 15.73
N CYS A 179 -3.72 -23.37 15.09
CA CYS A 179 -5.03 -23.15 15.74
C CYS A 179 -5.58 -24.43 16.38
N ARG A 180 -5.51 -25.55 15.65
CA ARG A 180 -6.02 -26.83 16.15
C ARG A 180 -5.20 -27.35 17.32
N GLN A 181 -3.87 -27.19 17.27
CA GLN A 181 -2.97 -27.62 18.33
C GLN A 181 -3.24 -26.86 19.64
N VAL A 182 -3.59 -25.57 19.56
CA VAL A 182 -3.90 -24.74 20.73
C VAL A 182 -5.40 -24.71 21.09
N GLY A 183 -6.24 -25.46 20.37
CA GLY A 183 -7.68 -25.54 20.65
C GLY A 183 -8.46 -24.26 20.31
N LEU A 184 -7.98 -23.46 19.36
CA LEU A 184 -8.62 -22.23 18.89
C LEU A 184 -9.28 -22.41 17.52
N ALA A 185 -10.33 -21.64 17.26
CA ALA A 185 -10.93 -21.54 15.93
C ALA A 185 -10.12 -20.57 15.06
N ALA A 186 -9.83 -20.94 13.81
CA ALA A 186 -9.03 -20.10 12.90
C ALA A 186 -9.71 -18.76 12.55
N ARG A 187 -11.05 -18.77 12.49
CA ARG A 187 -11.90 -17.62 12.15
C ARG A 187 -13.12 -17.55 13.07
N PRO A 188 -13.74 -16.37 13.21
CA PRO A 188 -15.05 -16.23 13.85
C PRO A 188 -16.10 -17.11 13.17
N ALA A 189 -16.91 -17.82 13.97
CA ALA A 189 -17.90 -18.77 13.44
C ALA A 189 -18.91 -18.10 12.48
N ALA A 190 -19.31 -16.85 12.76
CA ALA A 190 -20.20 -16.09 11.91
C ALA A 190 -19.63 -15.89 10.50
N VAL A 191 -18.35 -15.49 10.42
CA VAL A 191 -17.65 -15.23 9.15
C VAL A 191 -17.45 -16.53 8.38
N ALA A 192 -17.06 -17.62 9.05
CA ALA A 192 -16.83 -18.91 8.42
C ALA A 192 -18.12 -19.50 7.81
N SER A 193 -19.23 -19.45 8.54
CA SER A 193 -20.50 -20.00 8.07
C SER A 193 -21.13 -19.16 6.95
N GLU A 194 -21.02 -17.83 7.02
CA GLU A 194 -21.65 -16.92 6.04
C GLU A 194 -20.90 -16.91 4.70
N LEU A 195 -19.56 -16.88 4.72
CA LEU A 195 -18.78 -16.61 3.52
C LEU A 195 -18.25 -17.87 2.84
N LEU A 196 -17.80 -18.87 3.61
CA LEU A 196 -17.17 -20.07 3.04
C LEU A 196 -18.18 -21.17 2.72
N GLY A 197 -19.37 -21.14 3.33
CA GLY A 197 -20.40 -22.15 3.12
C GLY A 197 -21.23 -21.98 1.85
N ALA A 198 -21.21 -20.80 1.22
CA ALA A 198 -22.23 -20.41 0.25
C ALA A 198 -21.72 -20.08 -1.16
N GLN A 199 -20.45 -19.69 -1.36
CA GLN A 199 -20.01 -19.10 -2.63
C GLN A 199 -18.63 -19.59 -3.12
N GLY A 200 -18.45 -19.62 -4.44
CA GLY A 200 -17.19 -20.00 -5.08
C GLY A 200 -16.07 -18.99 -4.79
N GLY A 201 -14.81 -19.42 -4.92
CA GLY A 201 -13.63 -18.62 -4.55
C GLY A 201 -13.42 -17.30 -5.31
N ALA A 202 -14.27 -16.98 -6.29
CA ALA A 202 -14.28 -15.70 -7.00
C ALA A 202 -15.29 -14.68 -6.40
N ASP A 203 -16.05 -15.04 -5.36
CA ASP A 203 -16.94 -14.11 -4.65
C ASP A 203 -16.14 -12.91 -4.13
N PRO A 204 -16.52 -11.66 -4.49
CA PRO A 204 -15.87 -10.45 -3.99
C PRO A 204 -15.75 -10.38 -2.47
N ARG A 205 -16.71 -10.93 -1.71
CA ARG A 205 -16.67 -10.94 -0.24
C ARG A 205 -15.59 -11.88 0.30
N VAL A 206 -15.51 -13.08 -0.27
CA VAL A 206 -14.44 -14.05 0.06
C VAL A 206 -13.09 -13.44 -0.31
N LEU A 207 -12.97 -12.86 -1.50
CA LEU A 207 -11.74 -12.20 -1.94
C LEU A 207 -11.30 -11.07 -0.99
N HIS A 208 -12.26 -10.24 -0.53
CA HIS A 208 -12.01 -9.17 0.44
C HIS A 208 -11.53 -9.72 1.79
N LEU A 209 -12.16 -10.79 2.30
CA LEU A 209 -11.71 -11.47 3.53
C LEU A 209 -10.26 -11.94 3.39
N LEU A 210 -9.94 -12.68 2.33
CA LEU A 210 -8.60 -13.25 2.13
C LEU A 210 -7.54 -12.16 1.95
N LEU A 211 -7.85 -11.09 1.22
CA LEU A 211 -6.96 -9.93 1.10
C LEU A 211 -6.77 -9.22 2.44
N SER A 212 -7.82 -9.13 3.27
CA SER A 212 -7.75 -8.51 4.59
C SER A 212 -6.88 -9.32 5.55
N GLU A 213 -7.01 -10.65 5.54
CA GLU A 213 -6.16 -11.58 6.31
C GLU A 213 -4.70 -11.51 5.85
N LEU A 214 -4.45 -11.51 4.54
CA LEU A 214 -3.11 -11.33 3.97
C LEU A 214 -2.51 -9.97 4.38
N ALA A 215 -3.27 -8.88 4.25
CA ALA A 215 -2.83 -7.55 4.64
C ALA A 215 -2.46 -7.50 6.12
N LEU A 216 -3.32 -8.01 7.00
CA LEU A 216 -3.08 -8.07 8.44
C LEU A 216 -1.81 -8.86 8.77
N TYR A 217 -1.62 -10.03 8.13
CA TYR A 217 -0.41 -10.83 8.30
C TYR A 217 0.85 -10.07 7.90
N PHE A 218 0.88 -9.43 6.72
CA PHE A 218 2.05 -8.68 6.27
C PHE A 218 2.30 -7.41 7.09
N LEU A 219 1.26 -6.78 7.63
CA LEU A 219 1.40 -5.65 8.56
C LEU A 219 2.09 -6.09 9.86
N ILE A 220 1.61 -7.17 10.48
CA ILE A 220 2.23 -7.73 11.68
C ILE A 220 3.66 -8.15 11.37
N TYR A 221 3.88 -8.91 10.29
CA TYR A 221 5.20 -9.43 9.91
C TYR A 221 6.23 -8.31 9.63
N SER A 222 5.79 -7.18 9.09
CA SER A 222 6.67 -6.06 8.74
C SER A 222 7.09 -5.23 9.97
N GLU A 223 6.20 -5.00 10.94
CA GLU A 223 6.54 -4.36 12.23
C GLU A 223 7.37 -5.28 13.13
N ALA A 224 7.06 -6.58 13.08
CA ALA A 224 7.55 -7.55 14.02
C ALA A 224 8.95 -8.09 13.66
N ALA A 225 9.89 -7.22 13.30
CA ALA A 225 11.27 -7.62 12.95
C ALA A 225 11.90 -8.52 14.04
N ASN A 226 11.61 -8.23 15.32
CA ASN A 226 12.07 -9.02 16.46
C ASN A 226 11.23 -10.27 16.74
N LEU A 227 9.97 -10.35 16.28
CA LEU A 227 9.10 -11.52 16.50
C LEU A 227 9.26 -12.58 15.41
N ARG A 228 10.10 -12.34 14.39
CA ARG A 228 10.39 -13.35 13.34
C ARG A 228 11.00 -14.64 13.89
N HIS A 229 11.57 -14.58 15.09
CA HIS A 229 12.11 -15.74 15.80
C HIS A 229 11.10 -16.42 16.74
N THR A 230 9.86 -15.91 16.80
CA THR A 230 8.76 -16.43 17.63
C THR A 230 7.50 -16.58 16.78
N PRO A 231 7.45 -17.55 15.84
CA PRO A 231 6.34 -17.72 14.91
C PRO A 231 4.99 -17.95 15.63
N GLU A 232 5.00 -18.59 16.79
CA GLU A 232 3.81 -18.81 17.61
C GLU A 232 3.22 -17.50 18.12
N LEU A 233 4.06 -16.54 18.51
CA LEU A 233 3.61 -15.22 18.93
C LEU A 233 3.04 -14.42 17.75
N THR A 234 3.64 -14.54 16.56
CA THR A 234 3.06 -13.96 15.34
C THR A 234 1.67 -14.53 15.06
N TRP A 235 1.49 -15.85 15.17
CA TRP A 235 0.17 -16.48 15.00
C TRP A 235 -0.83 -16.07 16.07
N PHE A 236 -0.39 -15.96 17.33
CA PHE A 236 -1.26 -15.49 18.40
C PHE A 236 -1.74 -14.05 18.17
N LEU A 237 -0.83 -13.13 17.80
CA LEU A 237 -1.19 -11.75 17.49
C LEU A 237 -2.11 -11.66 16.28
N PHE A 238 -1.82 -12.44 15.23
CA PHE A 238 -2.69 -12.54 14.07
C PHE A 238 -4.07 -13.06 14.46
N TRP A 239 -4.15 -14.16 15.22
CA TRP A 239 -5.41 -14.76 15.67
C TRP A 239 -6.24 -13.77 16.49
N ALA A 240 -5.61 -13.07 17.44
CA ALA A 240 -6.29 -12.09 18.29
C ALA A 240 -6.85 -10.92 17.47
N ALA A 241 -6.09 -10.42 16.50
CA ALA A 241 -6.55 -9.37 15.61
C ALA A 241 -7.66 -9.87 14.65
N ASN A 242 -7.49 -11.07 14.06
CA ASN A 242 -8.44 -11.65 13.10
C ASN A 242 -9.78 -12.01 13.75
N ASN A 243 -9.77 -12.40 15.02
CA ASN A 243 -10.99 -12.71 15.79
C ASN A 243 -11.54 -11.52 16.57
N SER A 244 -11.03 -10.31 16.32
CA SER A 244 -11.54 -9.10 16.96
C SER A 244 -12.84 -8.58 16.31
N PRO A 245 -13.69 -7.85 17.06
CA PRO A 245 -14.84 -7.17 16.48
C PRO A 245 -14.48 -6.15 15.39
N ALA A 246 -13.24 -5.66 15.38
CA ALA A 246 -12.75 -4.75 14.35
C ALA A 246 -12.60 -5.46 13.00
N MET A 247 -12.03 -6.68 13.00
CA MET A 247 -11.94 -7.50 11.78
C MET A 247 -13.32 -7.94 11.30
N GLU A 248 -14.19 -8.36 12.21
CA GLU A 248 -15.56 -8.78 11.86
C GLU A 248 -16.32 -7.65 11.14
N ARG A 249 -16.26 -6.41 11.67
CA ARG A 249 -16.84 -5.25 11.02
C ARG A 249 -16.23 -5.00 9.64
N LEU A 250 -14.91 -5.01 9.54
CA LEU A 250 -14.19 -4.78 8.29
C LEU A 250 -14.56 -5.79 7.20
N VAL A 251 -14.75 -7.06 7.57
CA VAL A 251 -15.16 -8.12 6.63
C VAL A 251 -16.62 -7.98 6.22
N ARG A 252 -17.52 -7.68 7.18
CA ARG A 252 -18.96 -7.54 6.93
C ARG A 252 -19.29 -6.29 6.10
N GLU A 253 -18.64 -5.18 6.41
CA GLU A 253 -18.87 -3.88 5.78
C GLU A 253 -18.16 -3.78 4.41
N GLY A 254 -17.10 -4.55 4.20
CA GLY A 254 -16.29 -4.47 2.99
C GLY A 254 -15.48 -3.17 2.89
N LEU A 255 -14.92 -2.91 1.71
CA LEU A 255 -14.34 -1.61 1.38
C LEU A 255 -15.46 -0.61 1.09
N GLN A 256 -15.63 0.39 1.95
CA GLN A 256 -16.60 1.45 1.70
C GLN A 256 -16.22 2.24 0.43
N PRO A 257 -17.19 2.70 -0.38
CA PRO A 257 -16.90 3.49 -1.58
C PRO A 257 -16.04 4.73 -1.29
N GLU A 258 -16.25 5.37 -0.14
CA GLU A 258 -15.47 6.52 0.32
C GLU A 258 -13.99 6.19 0.59
N GLN A 259 -13.69 4.92 0.88
CA GLN A 259 -12.34 4.42 1.12
C GLN A 259 -11.66 3.94 -0.18
N GLN A 260 -12.43 3.79 -1.27
CA GLN A 260 -11.89 3.39 -2.56
C GLN A 260 -11.27 4.59 -3.25
N MET A 261 -9.94 4.64 -3.22
CA MET A 261 -9.18 5.65 -3.94
C MET A 261 -8.72 5.07 -5.28
N ASN A 262 -9.04 5.75 -6.38
CA ASN A 262 -8.38 5.52 -7.67
C ASN A 262 -6.95 6.05 -7.61
N ASN A 263 -6.00 5.33 -8.20
CA ASN A 263 -4.57 5.65 -8.10
C ASN A 263 -4.16 5.76 -6.61
N ALA A 264 -4.62 4.82 -5.79
CA ALA A 264 -4.46 4.83 -4.35
C ALA A 264 -2.99 4.95 -3.96
N ARG A 265 -2.13 4.25 -4.72
CA ARG A 265 -0.68 4.28 -4.55
C ARG A 265 -0.12 5.66 -4.81
N GLU A 266 -0.37 6.26 -5.98
CA GLU A 266 0.13 7.60 -6.30
C GLU A 266 -0.39 8.65 -5.32
N ARG A 267 -1.68 8.60 -4.98
CA ARG A 267 -2.30 9.56 -4.05
C ARG A 267 -1.67 9.48 -2.66
N ARG A 268 -1.38 8.28 -2.15
CA ARG A 268 -0.72 8.13 -0.84
C ARG A 268 0.73 8.55 -0.87
N LEU A 269 1.44 8.31 -1.97
CA LEU A 269 2.79 8.83 -2.15
C LEU A 269 2.79 10.37 -2.24
N ALA A 270 1.81 10.97 -2.91
CA ALA A 270 1.65 12.42 -2.97
C ALA A 270 1.33 12.98 -1.58
N MET A 271 0.34 12.42 -0.88
CA MET A 271 -0.03 12.79 0.48
C MET A 271 1.16 12.70 1.44
N ARG A 272 1.97 11.63 1.35
CA ARG A 272 3.22 11.49 2.11
C ARG A 272 4.16 12.66 1.84
N ASN A 273 4.43 12.95 0.56
CA ASN A 273 5.38 14.00 0.20
C ASN A 273 4.89 15.38 0.68
N THR A 274 3.58 15.64 0.59
CA THR A 274 2.96 16.86 1.12
C THR A 274 3.11 16.94 2.65
N LEU A 275 2.70 15.90 3.39
CA LEU A 275 2.85 15.88 4.85
C LEU A 275 4.32 16.00 5.28
N GLN A 276 5.25 15.39 4.55
CA GLN A 276 6.68 15.52 4.78
C GLN A 276 7.15 16.97 4.58
N SER A 277 6.70 17.63 3.51
CA SER A 277 7.05 19.04 3.28
C SER A 277 6.53 19.94 4.40
N HIS A 278 5.32 19.69 4.90
CA HIS A 278 4.74 20.44 6.01
C HIS A 278 5.48 20.18 7.32
N LEU A 279 5.79 18.92 7.64
CA LEU A 279 6.57 18.58 8.83
C LEU A 279 7.96 19.21 8.79
N CYS A 280 8.62 19.21 7.64
CA CYS A 280 9.93 19.86 7.46
C CYS A 280 9.83 21.38 7.69
N ALA A 281 8.80 22.03 7.14
CA ALA A 281 8.55 23.46 7.35
C ALA A 281 8.29 23.79 8.83
N VAL A 282 7.48 22.97 9.52
CA VAL A 282 7.24 23.09 10.96
C VAL A 282 8.53 22.93 11.76
N GLN A 283 9.32 21.89 11.47
CA GLN A 283 10.59 21.64 12.16
C GLN A 283 11.56 22.82 12.01
N GLN A 284 11.67 23.36 10.79
CA GLN A 284 12.47 24.55 10.51
C GLN A 284 11.94 25.78 11.27
N HIS A 285 10.63 26.00 11.28
CA HIS A 285 10.01 27.11 12.00
C HIS A 285 10.25 27.03 13.51
N LEU A 286 10.20 25.82 14.07
CA LEU A 286 10.41 25.57 15.50
C LEU A 286 11.90 25.52 15.90
N GLY A 287 12.83 25.59 14.94
CA GLY A 287 14.26 25.34 15.20
C GLY A 287 14.52 23.94 15.77
N HIS A 288 13.61 22.99 15.53
CA HIS A 288 13.66 21.68 16.14
C HIS A 288 14.47 20.71 15.28
N ASP A 289 15.59 20.22 15.82
CA ASP A 289 16.38 19.17 15.20
C ASP A 289 15.81 17.77 15.57
N PRO A 290 15.20 17.02 14.62
CA PRO A 290 14.69 15.68 14.89
C PRO A 290 15.77 14.67 15.29
N THR A 291 17.04 14.95 15.00
CA THR A 291 18.16 14.08 15.38
C THR A 291 18.63 14.32 16.82
N ALA A 292 18.34 15.50 17.37
CA ALA A 292 18.63 15.84 18.77
C ALA A 292 17.53 15.39 19.75
N CYS A 293 16.41 14.86 19.25
CA CYS A 293 15.26 14.43 20.04
C CYS A 293 15.61 13.25 20.95
N ARG A 294 15.87 13.53 22.22
CA ARG A 294 15.96 12.52 23.28
C ARG A 294 14.57 12.29 23.89
N PRO A 295 14.25 11.07 24.36
CA PRO A 295 12.97 10.78 25.00
C PRO A 295 12.58 11.78 26.09
N GLU A 296 13.57 12.28 26.83
CA GLU A 296 13.43 13.27 27.90
C GLU A 296 12.97 14.65 27.41
N HIS A 297 13.28 15.03 26.17
CA HIS A 297 12.91 16.32 25.58
C HIS A 297 11.62 16.24 24.75
N ASN A 298 11.14 15.03 24.43
CA ASN A 298 9.93 14.85 23.62
C ASN A 298 8.69 15.49 24.27
N THR A 299 8.61 15.48 25.60
CA THR A 299 7.51 16.12 26.35
C THR A 299 7.55 17.64 26.25
N GLU A 300 8.73 18.25 26.33
CA GLU A 300 8.90 19.71 26.20
C GLU A 300 8.63 20.16 24.76
N VAL A 301 9.14 19.42 23.79
CA VAL A 301 8.87 19.65 22.37
C VAL A 301 7.37 19.51 22.08
N ALA A 302 6.71 18.46 22.58
CA ALA A 302 5.27 18.27 22.41
C ALA A 302 4.46 19.40 23.05
N ALA A 303 4.84 19.86 24.24
CA ALA A 303 4.19 20.99 24.91
C ALA A 303 4.38 22.31 24.12
N SER A 304 5.59 22.56 23.62
CA SER A 304 5.88 23.71 22.76
C SER A 304 5.09 23.67 21.45
N LEU A 305 5.02 22.49 20.81
CA LEU A 305 4.22 22.27 19.60
C LEU A 305 2.73 22.50 19.85
N ALA A 306 2.21 22.01 20.97
CA ALA A 306 0.82 22.23 21.35
C ALA A 306 0.52 23.72 21.58
N ALA A 307 1.43 24.46 22.20
CA ALA A 307 1.30 25.90 22.41
C ALA A 307 1.35 26.70 21.10
N GLN A 308 2.15 26.25 20.12
CA GLN A 308 2.35 26.92 18.83
C GLN A 308 1.41 26.42 17.72
N LEU A 309 0.62 25.39 17.98
CA LEU A 309 -0.29 24.78 17.01
C LEU A 309 -1.24 25.79 16.34
N PRO A 310 -1.87 26.74 17.08
CA PRO A 310 -2.80 27.69 16.47
C PRO A 310 -2.14 28.62 15.44
N SER A 311 -0.94 29.11 15.72
CA SER A 311 -0.17 29.94 14.78
C SER A 311 0.35 29.12 13.59
N LEU A 312 0.74 27.87 13.84
CA LEU A 312 1.21 26.96 12.78
C LEU A 312 0.11 26.64 11.78
N ILE A 313 -1.12 26.35 12.25
CA ILE A 313 -2.27 26.06 11.37
C ILE A 313 -2.52 27.23 10.40
N LEU A 314 -2.48 28.47 10.90
CA LEU A 314 -2.64 29.67 10.09
C LEU A 314 -1.49 29.86 9.10
N SER A 315 -0.24 29.67 9.54
CA SER A 315 0.95 29.87 8.69
C SER A 315 1.08 28.83 7.56
N LEU A 316 0.61 27.60 7.80
CA LEU A 316 0.71 26.48 6.86
C LEU A 316 -0.52 26.39 5.93
N GLY A 317 -1.50 27.28 6.08
CA GLY A 317 -2.73 27.24 5.30
C GLY A 317 -3.52 25.94 5.48
N LEU A 318 -3.42 25.30 6.66
CA LEU A 318 -4.16 24.07 6.93
C LEU A 318 -5.64 24.42 7.20
N PRO A 319 -6.59 23.57 6.75
CA PRO A 319 -8.01 23.82 6.99
C PRO A 319 -8.29 23.86 8.50
N THR A 320 -8.88 24.96 8.97
CA THR A 320 -9.41 25.06 10.32
C THR A 320 -10.69 24.25 10.39
N THR A 321 -10.67 23.14 11.15
CA THR A 321 -11.84 22.32 11.44
C THR A 321 -12.86 23.05 12.30
#